data_AF-B9S2N2-F1
#
_entry.id   AF-B9S2N2-F1
#
_cell.length_a   1.000
_cell.length_b   1.000
_cell.length_c   1.000
_cell.angle_alpha   90.00
_cell.angle_beta   90.00
_cell.angle_gamma   90.00
#
_symmetry.space_group_name_H-M   'P 1'
#
loop_
_entity.id
_entity.type
_entity.pdbx_description
1 polymer ?
#
loop_
_entity_poly.entity_id
_entity_poly.type
_entity_poly.pdbx_seq_one_letter_code
_entity_poly.pdbx_strand_id
1 'polypeptide(L)'
;MAQGRGSANLAIATVVALLCLLTLTKQVRAATYTVGGSGGWTFNVDSWPKGKRFKAGDTLVFNYDSTVHNVVAVNKGSYTSCSAPAGAKVYTSGRDQIKLAKGQNFFICGISGHCQSGMKIAITAA
;
A
#
# COMPACT_ATOMS: atom_id res chain seq x y z
N MET A 1 -4.14 -63.37 -1.14
CA MET A 1 -3.55 -62.01 -1.20
C MET A 1 -4.58 -61.06 -1.81
N ALA A 2 -5.32 -60.29 -0.99
CA ALA A 2 -6.32 -59.33 -1.47
C ALA A 2 -6.44 -58.16 -0.49
N GLN A 3 -5.35 -57.40 -0.32
CA GLN A 3 -5.31 -56.16 0.47
C GLN A 3 -4.38 -55.17 -0.25
N GLY A 4 -4.92 -54.37 -1.15
CA GLY A 4 -4.11 -53.38 -1.87
C GLY A 4 -4.91 -52.29 -2.60
N ARG A 5 -6.17 -52.56 -2.96
CA ARG A 5 -7.01 -51.61 -3.70
C ARG A 5 -7.66 -50.53 -2.83
N GLY A 6 -7.99 -50.84 -1.57
CA GLY A 6 -8.62 -49.88 -0.64
C GLY A 6 -7.67 -48.76 -0.21
N SER A 7 -6.42 -49.10 0.12
CA SER A 7 -5.41 -48.17 0.61
C SER A 7 -4.95 -47.18 -0.48
N ALA A 8 -4.82 -47.65 -1.72
CA ALA A 8 -4.43 -46.80 -2.85
C ALA A 8 -5.53 -45.78 -3.20
N ASN A 9 -6.80 -46.18 -3.18
CA ASN A 9 -7.92 -45.26 -3.41
C ASN A 9 -8.04 -44.21 -2.30
N LEU A 10 -7.79 -44.59 -1.05
CA LEU A 10 -7.74 -43.66 0.08
C LEU A 10 -6.60 -42.65 -0.06
N ALA A 11 -5.42 -43.11 -0.49
CA ALA A 11 -4.25 -42.26 -0.73
C ALA A 11 -4.48 -41.28 -1.90
N ILE A 12 -5.15 -41.71 -2.97
CA ILE A 12 -5.50 -40.82 -4.09
C ILE A 12 -6.52 -39.77 -3.63
N ALA A 13 -7.55 -40.17 -2.88
CA ALA A 13 -8.56 -39.26 -2.37
C ALA A 13 -7.97 -38.21 -1.41
N THR A 14 -7.03 -38.58 -0.55
CA THR A 14 -6.35 -37.62 0.34
C THR A 14 -5.44 -36.65 -0.43
N VAL A 15 -4.72 -37.12 -1.44
CA VAL A 15 -3.87 -36.26 -2.30
C VAL A 15 -4.73 -35.27 -3.09
N VAL A 16 -5.85 -35.71 -3.67
CA VAL A 16 -6.79 -34.82 -4.39
C VAL A 16 -7.42 -33.81 -3.44
N ALA A 17 -7.81 -34.22 -2.23
CA ALA A 17 -8.34 -33.30 -1.22
C ALA A 17 -7.31 -32.24 -0.81
N LEU A 18 -6.05 -32.63 -0.57
CA LEU A 18 -4.96 -31.70 -0.24
C LEU A 18 -4.67 -30.72 -1.39
N LEU A 19 -4.68 -31.18 -2.64
CA LEU A 19 -4.54 -30.31 -3.82
C LEU A 19 -5.70 -29.31 -3.95
N CYS A 20 -6.94 -29.74 -3.70
CA CYS A 20 -8.10 -28.85 -3.65
C CYS A 20 -8.02 -27.82 -2.50
N LEU A 21 -7.45 -28.19 -1.35
CA LEU A 21 -7.22 -27.26 -0.24
C LEU A 21 -6.19 -26.16 -0.60
N LEU A 22 -5.18 -26.48 -1.40
CA LEU A 22 -4.19 -25.50 -1.86
C LEU A 22 -4.79 -24.46 -2.83
N THR A 23 -5.77 -24.84 -3.66
CA THR A 23 -6.44 -23.90 -4.59
C THR A 23 -7.44 -22.97 -3.90
N LEU A 24 -7.87 -23.29 -2.66
CA LEU A 24 -8.73 -22.43 -1.84
C LEU A 24 -7.98 -21.25 -1.19
N THR A 25 -6.65 -21.22 -1.30
CA THR A 25 -5.85 -20.12 -0.74
C THR A 25 -5.96 -18.87 -1.63
N LYS A 26 -6.42 -17.75 -1.06
CA LYS A 26 -6.38 -16.46 -1.77
C LYS A 26 -4.93 -15.99 -1.83
N GLN A 27 -4.40 -15.82 -3.04
CA GLN A 27 -3.08 -15.23 -3.24
C GLN A 27 -3.08 -13.76 -2.78
N VAL A 28 -2.51 -13.48 -1.60
CA VAL A 28 -2.30 -12.11 -1.11
C VAL A 28 -0.95 -11.62 -1.63
N ARG A 29 -0.95 -11.00 -2.82
CA ARG A 29 0.20 -10.22 -3.28
C ARG A 29 0.02 -8.77 -2.83
N ALA A 30 1.05 -8.22 -2.19
CA ALA A 30 1.16 -6.78 -1.97
C ALA A 30 1.28 -6.09 -3.33
N ALA A 31 0.40 -5.14 -3.60
CA ALA A 31 0.43 -4.33 -4.80
C ALA A 31 1.37 -3.13 -4.61
N THR A 32 1.88 -2.60 -5.72
CA THR A 32 2.66 -1.36 -5.74
C THR A 32 1.90 -0.31 -6.52
N TYR A 33 1.73 0.87 -5.93
CA TYR A 33 1.04 2.01 -6.53
C TYR A 33 1.99 3.18 -6.67
N THR A 34 2.15 3.69 -7.90
CA THR A 34 2.85 4.95 -8.13
C THR A 34 1.90 6.11 -7.88
N VAL A 35 2.19 6.91 -6.86
CA VAL A 35 1.37 8.07 -6.46
C VAL A 35 1.38 9.09 -7.59
N GLY A 36 0.19 9.56 -7.98
CA GLY A 36 0.00 10.49 -9.10
C GLY A 36 0.20 9.89 -10.49
N GLY A 37 0.53 8.60 -10.62
CA GLY A 37 0.78 7.96 -11.91
C GLY A 37 2.01 8.55 -12.61
N SER A 38 1.89 8.89 -13.89
CA SER A 38 2.97 9.51 -14.68
C SER A 38 3.34 10.92 -14.21
N GLY A 39 2.41 11.64 -13.57
CA GLY A 39 2.67 12.97 -13.03
C GLY A 39 3.48 12.96 -11.72
N GLY A 40 3.54 11.81 -11.04
CA GLY A 40 4.28 11.66 -9.80
C GLY A 40 3.66 12.40 -8.60
N TRP A 41 4.48 12.58 -7.56
CA TRP A 41 4.11 13.31 -6.36
C TRP A 41 4.26 14.81 -6.62
N THR A 42 3.14 15.48 -6.88
CA THR A 42 3.06 16.90 -7.25
C THR A 42 1.78 17.53 -6.72
N PHE A 43 1.53 18.81 -7.04
CA PHE A 43 0.35 19.57 -6.62
C PHE A 43 -0.97 18.94 -7.12
N ASN A 44 -2.07 19.22 -6.40
CA ASN A 44 -3.44 18.74 -6.73
C ASN A 44 -3.55 17.21 -6.92
N VAL A 45 -2.74 16.43 -6.18
CA VAL A 45 -2.73 14.96 -6.24
C VAL A 45 -3.70 14.31 -5.24
N ASP A 46 -4.43 15.11 -4.46
CA ASP A 46 -5.33 14.68 -3.38
C ASP A 46 -6.49 13.79 -3.86
N SER A 47 -6.91 13.92 -5.11
CA SER A 47 -7.92 13.06 -5.70
C SER A 47 -7.37 11.71 -6.20
N TRP A 48 -6.05 11.55 -6.32
CA TRP A 48 -5.44 10.33 -6.87
C TRP A 48 -5.87 9.05 -6.16
N PRO A 49 -6.04 8.99 -4.82
CA PRO A 49 -6.52 7.78 -4.16
C PRO A 49 -7.94 7.33 -4.55
N LYS A 50 -8.77 8.21 -5.13
CA LYS A 50 -10.18 7.90 -5.45
C LYS A 50 -10.28 6.69 -6.40
N GLY A 51 -11.22 5.79 -6.09
CA GLY A 51 -11.48 4.57 -6.86
C GLY A 51 -10.47 3.43 -6.65
N LYS A 52 -9.41 3.61 -5.85
CA LYS A 52 -8.41 2.57 -5.57
C LYS A 52 -8.75 1.79 -4.31
N ARG A 53 -8.36 0.52 -4.28
CA ARG A 53 -8.58 -0.39 -3.15
C ARG A 53 -7.24 -0.84 -2.58
N PHE A 54 -6.78 -0.13 -1.57
CA PHE A 54 -5.52 -0.41 -0.89
C PHE A 54 -5.68 -1.50 0.18
N LYS A 55 -4.62 -2.27 0.39
CA LYS A 55 -4.52 -3.30 1.43
C LYS A 55 -3.30 -3.03 2.30
N ALA A 56 -3.37 -3.48 3.56
CA ALA A 56 -2.20 -3.46 4.42
C ALA A 56 -1.03 -4.22 3.77
N GLY A 57 0.16 -3.61 3.78
CA GLY A 57 1.36 -4.16 3.14
C GLY A 57 1.57 -3.76 1.67
N ASP A 58 0.57 -3.17 1.00
CA ASP A 58 0.79 -2.54 -0.32
C ASP A 58 1.85 -1.44 -0.22
N THR A 59 2.58 -1.20 -1.30
CA THR A 59 3.65 -0.18 -1.36
C THR A 59 3.19 1.02 -2.18
N LEU A 60 3.39 2.23 -1.63
CA LEU A 60 3.31 3.48 -2.38
C LEU A 60 4.70 3.88 -2.86
N VAL A 61 4.81 4.26 -4.13
CA VAL A 61 6.01 4.84 -4.73
C VAL A 61 5.77 6.33 -4.98
N PHE A 62 6.57 7.17 -4.32
CA PHE A 62 6.54 8.62 -4.48
C PHE A 62 7.72 9.05 -5.35
N ASN A 63 7.46 9.46 -6.58
CA ASN A 63 8.46 10.02 -7.49
C ASN A 63 8.34 11.55 -7.51
N TYR A 64 9.43 12.27 -7.22
CA TYR A 64 9.45 13.73 -7.20
C TYR A 64 10.89 14.27 -7.25
N ASP A 65 11.05 15.56 -7.57
CA ASP A 65 12.31 16.28 -7.41
C ASP A 65 12.54 16.58 -5.91
N SER A 66 13.52 15.90 -5.31
CA SER A 66 13.83 16.00 -3.88
C SER A 66 14.43 17.34 -3.45
N THR A 67 14.79 18.22 -4.39
CA THR A 67 15.24 19.59 -4.08
C THR A 67 14.08 20.52 -3.73
N VAL A 68 12.87 20.22 -4.22
CA VAL A 68 11.68 21.07 -4.05
C VAL A 68 10.52 20.37 -3.33
N HIS A 69 10.58 19.05 -3.18
CA HIS A 69 9.52 18.26 -2.56
C HIS A 69 10.07 17.24 -1.56
N ASN A 70 9.19 16.79 -0.67
CA ASN A 70 9.43 15.69 0.25
C ASN A 70 8.11 14.95 0.53
N VAL A 71 8.20 13.86 1.28
CA VAL A 71 7.02 13.13 1.78
C VAL A 71 7.10 13.08 3.31
N VAL A 72 6.04 13.48 3.99
CA VAL A 72 5.93 13.39 5.44
C VAL A 72 4.74 12.49 5.79
N ALA A 73 5.00 11.43 6.54
CA ALA A 73 3.93 10.61 7.10
C ALA A 73 3.38 11.28 8.36
N VAL A 74 2.06 11.51 8.40
CA VAL A 74 1.41 12.29 9.45
C VAL A 74 0.15 11.61 9.99
N ASN A 75 -0.41 12.15 11.07
CA ASN A 75 -1.73 11.76 11.56
C ASN A 75 -2.86 12.57 10.86
N LYS A 76 -4.12 12.22 11.14
CA LYS A 76 -5.29 12.88 10.55
C LYS A 76 -5.38 14.38 10.85
N GLY A 77 -5.00 14.80 12.06
CA GLY A 77 -5.01 16.21 12.47
C GLY A 77 -4.01 17.02 11.64
N SER A 78 -2.74 16.60 11.66
CA SER A 78 -1.65 17.14 10.85
C SER A 78 -1.93 17.15 9.35
N TYR A 79 -2.57 16.10 8.84
CA TYR A 79 -3.05 16.07 7.46
C TYR A 79 -4.07 17.19 7.21
N THR A 80 -5.04 17.37 8.10
CA THR A 80 -6.11 18.36 7.94
C THR A 80 -5.57 19.79 8.02
N SER A 81 -4.71 20.06 9.00
CA SER A 81 -4.07 21.37 9.22
C SER A 81 -2.87 21.64 8.31
N CYS A 82 -2.43 20.68 7.50
CA CYS A 82 -1.21 20.78 6.71
C CYS A 82 0.02 21.14 7.55
N SER A 83 0.17 20.49 8.71
CA SER A 83 1.30 20.71 9.62
C SER A 83 2.11 19.44 9.84
N ALA A 84 3.42 19.51 9.60
CA ALA A 84 4.36 18.45 9.94
C ALA A 84 4.91 18.71 11.36
N PRO A 85 4.57 17.89 12.38
CA PRO A 85 5.08 18.09 13.73
C PRO A 85 6.57 17.76 13.81
N ALA A 86 7.25 18.33 14.82
CA ALA A 86 8.62 17.96 15.12
C ALA A 86 8.74 16.45 15.37
N GLY A 87 9.74 15.81 14.76
CA GLY A 87 9.92 14.36 14.85
C GLY A 87 9.04 13.52 13.91
N ALA A 88 8.22 14.14 13.06
CA ALA A 88 7.53 13.41 12.00
C ALA A 88 8.53 12.69 11.09
N LYS A 89 8.14 11.52 10.58
CA LYS A 89 8.97 10.78 9.64
C LYS A 89 8.95 11.45 8.28
N VAL A 90 10.09 12.00 7.87
CA VAL A 90 10.29 12.67 6.59
C VAL A 90 11.11 11.78 5.66
N TYR A 91 10.70 11.72 4.40
CA TYR A 91 11.40 11.03 3.33
C TYR A 91 11.78 12.05 2.24
N THR A 92 13.00 11.92 1.71
CA THR A 92 13.62 12.93 0.84
C THR A 92 14.41 12.32 -0.32
N SER A 93 14.21 11.03 -0.64
CA SER A 93 15.03 10.38 -1.68
C SER A 93 14.63 10.76 -3.12
N GLY A 94 13.43 11.31 -3.32
CA GLY A 94 12.85 11.52 -4.66
C GLY A 94 12.25 10.27 -5.30
N ARG A 95 12.42 9.08 -4.68
CA ARG A 95 11.81 7.81 -5.08
C ARG A 95 11.47 6.96 -3.84
N ASP A 96 10.71 7.52 -2.92
CA ASP A 96 10.42 6.84 -1.66
C ASP A 96 9.42 5.70 -1.85
N GLN A 97 9.70 4.57 -1.21
CA GLN A 97 8.83 3.40 -1.18
C GLN A 97 8.31 3.18 0.23
N ILE A 98 7.00 3.35 0.43
CA ILE A 98 6.38 3.31 1.75
C ILE A 98 5.30 2.23 1.78
N LYS A 99 5.44 1.25 2.67
CA LYS A 99 4.41 0.24 2.91
C LYS A 99 3.25 0.83 3.71
N LEU A 100 2.02 0.55 3.29
CA LEU A 100 0.81 0.94 3.98
C LEU A 100 0.59 0.11 5.23
N ALA A 101 0.34 0.77 6.35
CA ALA A 101 -0.18 0.13 7.54
C ALA A 101 -1.68 -0.17 7.37
N LYS A 102 -2.21 -1.14 8.12
CA LYS A 102 -3.65 -1.38 8.18
C LYS A 102 -4.37 -0.14 8.72
N GLY A 103 -5.49 0.23 8.11
CA GLY A 103 -6.27 1.42 8.49
C GLY A 103 -5.84 2.68 7.74
N GLN A 104 -5.93 3.82 8.42
CA GLN A 104 -5.71 5.13 7.79
C GLN A 104 -4.23 5.50 7.72
N ASN A 105 -3.79 5.95 6.55
CA ASN A 105 -2.44 6.43 6.27
C ASN A 105 -2.55 7.82 5.63
N PHE A 106 -1.75 8.78 6.12
CA PHE A 106 -1.78 10.16 5.63
C PHE A 106 -0.38 10.63 5.27
N PHE A 107 -0.27 11.25 4.10
CA PHE A 107 1.00 11.77 3.59
C PHE A 107 0.80 13.20 3.07
N ILE A 108 1.76 14.07 3.35
CA ILE A 108 1.79 15.46 2.87
C ILE A 108 3.19 15.80 2.34
N CYS A 109 3.29 16.83 1.52
CA CYS A 109 4.55 17.54 1.35
C CYS A 109 4.65 18.58 2.47
N GLY A 110 5.78 18.56 3.19
CA GLY A 110 6.04 19.45 4.33
C GLY A 110 6.61 20.82 3.95
N ILE A 111 6.86 21.07 2.66
CA ILE A 111 7.32 22.36 2.17
C ILE A 111 6.17 23.38 2.26
N SER A 112 6.48 24.60 2.71
CA SER A 112 5.49 25.65 2.98
C SER A 112 4.59 25.89 1.76
N GLY A 113 3.27 25.86 1.97
CA GLY A 113 2.25 26.05 0.94
C GLY A 113 1.93 24.83 0.08
N HIS A 114 2.80 23.80 0.03
CA HIS A 114 2.61 22.68 -0.90
C HIS A 114 1.42 21.80 -0.52
N CYS A 115 1.28 21.46 0.77
CA CYS A 115 0.14 20.69 1.25
C CYS A 115 -1.20 21.41 1.02
N GLN A 116 -1.22 22.74 1.22
CA GLN A 116 -2.38 23.59 0.99
C GLN A 116 -2.78 23.61 -0.49
N SER A 117 -1.80 23.53 -1.39
CA SER A 117 -1.96 23.38 -2.84
C SER A 117 -2.24 21.93 -3.30
N GLY A 118 -2.83 21.11 -2.43
CA GLY A 118 -3.28 19.75 -2.78
C GLY A 118 -2.18 18.69 -2.85
N MET A 119 -0.95 18.96 -2.40
CA MET A 119 0.14 17.98 -2.36
C MET A 119 0.06 17.12 -1.09
N LYS A 120 -1.03 16.35 -1.00
CA LYS A 120 -1.40 15.54 0.16
C LYS A 120 -2.28 14.37 -0.29
N ILE A 121 -2.20 13.22 0.38
CA ILE A 121 -3.12 12.08 0.16
C ILE A 121 -3.53 11.42 1.48
N ALA A 122 -4.78 10.96 1.51
CA ALA A 122 -5.34 10.14 2.57
C ALA A 122 -5.79 8.79 2.01
N ILE A 123 -5.32 7.70 2.62
CA ILE A 123 -5.58 6.33 2.16
C ILE A 123 -6.08 5.50 3.32
N THR A 124 -7.12 4.69 3.08
CA THR A 124 -7.53 3.62 3.99
C THR A 124 -7.15 2.28 3.37
N ALA A 125 -6.28 1.54 4.06
CA ALA A 125 -5.86 0.20 3.66
C ALA A 125 -6.61 -0.85 4.48
N ALA A 126 -7.26 -1.81 3.80
CA ALA A 126 -8.01 -2.90 4.42
C ALA A 126 -7.09 -3.95 5.05
#